data_AF-A0A3A2ZT44-F1
#
_entry.id   AF-A0A3A2ZT44-F1
#
_cell.length_a   1.000
_cell.length_b   1.000
_cell.length_c   1.000
_cell.angle_alpha   90.00
_cell.angle_beta   90.00
_cell.angle_gamma   90.00
#
_symmetry.space_group_name_H-M   'P 1'
#
loop_
_entity.id
_entity.type
_entity.pdbx_description
1 polymer ?
#
loop_
_entity_poly.entity_id
_entity_poly.type
_entity_poly.pdbx_seq_one_letter_code
_entity_poly.pdbx_strand_id
1 'polypeptide(L)'
;MSVLKTFWSEQKIKAWMHEVVGARGTEILANRIAMALNVHRYWGKAMFAIKPIEISKDGKTLYAEFYWLPTDKPGSRSMLSPSKISNNMDSTGDHVSLWNIITDRRLHSGEQIVFHTDDPEAKPLPSSELLKMQWVLHRVAALSGAAEYEDDYDTDDGDGGNGGRNEF
;
A
#
# COMPACT_ATOMS: atom_id res chain seq x y z
N MET A 1 9.47 18.28 21.23
CA MET A 1 10.20 17.45 20.24
C MET A 1 9.18 16.75 19.37
N SER A 2 9.36 16.75 18.04
CA SER A 2 8.50 15.96 17.14
C SER A 2 8.79 14.46 17.32
N VAL A 3 7.76 13.63 17.41
CA VAL A 3 7.86 12.16 17.57
C VAL A 3 8.74 11.52 16.49
N LEU A 4 8.73 12.08 15.27
CA LEU A 4 9.57 11.57 14.17
C LEU A 4 11.07 11.67 14.47
N LYS A 5 11.51 12.72 15.17
CA LYS A 5 12.92 12.93 15.53
C LYS A 5 13.44 11.89 16.53
N THR A 6 12.55 11.13 17.17
CA THR A 6 12.90 10.01 18.05
C THR A 6 13.33 8.76 17.25
N PHE A 7 12.86 8.60 16.01
CA PHE A 7 13.04 7.37 15.23
C PHE A 7 13.88 7.55 13.96
N TRP A 8 13.98 8.77 13.40
CA TRP A 8 14.69 9.03 12.15
C TRP A 8 15.59 10.26 12.22
N SER A 9 16.63 10.27 11.38
CA SER A 9 17.52 11.42 11.24
C SER A 9 16.78 12.63 10.68
N GLU A 10 17.25 13.83 11.02
CA GLU A 10 16.65 15.08 10.51
C GLU A 10 16.67 15.15 8.98
N GLN A 11 17.73 14.62 8.35
CA GLN A 11 17.83 14.54 6.90
C GLN A 11 16.68 13.72 6.30
N LYS A 12 16.35 12.57 6.89
CA LYS A 12 15.28 11.69 6.41
C LYS A 12 13.90 12.33 6.60
N ILE A 13 13.66 12.95 7.75
CA ILE A 13 12.42 13.68 8.03
C ILE A 13 12.26 14.84 7.03
N LYS A 14 13.34 15.58 6.77
CA LYS A 14 13.32 16.69 5.81
C LYS A 14 13.02 16.21 4.39
N ALA A 15 13.60 15.08 3.97
CA ALA A 15 13.31 14.48 2.67
C ALA A 15 11.82 14.11 2.54
N TRP A 16 11.25 13.43 3.55
CA TRP A 16 9.83 13.09 3.55
C TRP A 16 8.92 14.33 3.57
N MET A 17 9.22 15.32 4.41
CA MET A 17 8.44 16.55 4.49
C MET A 17 8.49 17.37 3.21
N HIS A 18 9.62 17.37 2.51
CA HIS A 18 9.75 18.02 1.21
C HIS A 18 8.78 17.41 0.18
N GLU A 19 8.66 16.09 0.17
CA GLU A 19 7.78 15.39 -0.78
C GLU A 19 6.29 15.55 -0.44
N VAL A 20 5.93 15.65 0.85
CA VAL A 20 4.52 15.74 1.30
C VAL A 20 4.01 17.18 1.39
N VAL A 21 4.84 18.11 1.87
CA VAL A 21 4.47 19.50 2.22
C VAL A 21 5.17 20.50 1.29
N GLY A 22 5.86 20.03 0.26
CA GLY A 22 6.57 20.88 -0.69
C GLY A 22 5.63 21.81 -1.47
N ALA A 23 6.20 22.85 -2.08
CA ALA A 23 5.46 23.88 -2.82
C ALA A 23 4.62 23.34 -3.98
N ARG A 24 4.92 22.13 -4.48
CA ARG A 24 4.17 21.46 -5.55
C ARG A 24 2.91 20.73 -5.03
N GLY A 25 2.70 20.68 -3.71
CA GLY A 25 1.59 19.96 -3.08
C GLY A 25 1.66 18.44 -3.27
N THR A 26 0.56 17.77 -2.96
CA THR A 26 0.44 16.30 -3.02
C THR A 26 -0.15 15.79 -4.34
N GLU A 27 -0.57 16.66 -5.25
CA GLU A 27 -1.23 16.30 -6.51
C GLU A 27 -0.26 16.24 -7.70
N ILE A 28 0.95 15.71 -7.47
CA ILE A 28 1.94 15.46 -8.52
C ILE A 28 1.93 13.99 -8.93
N LEU A 29 2.25 13.71 -10.21
CA LEU A 29 2.28 12.33 -10.75
C LEU A 29 3.21 11.41 -9.95
N ALA A 30 4.36 11.92 -9.50
CA ALA A 30 5.29 11.17 -8.66
C ALA A 30 4.70 10.74 -7.29
N ASN A 31 3.54 11.30 -6.89
CA ASN A 31 2.79 10.95 -5.68
C ASN A 31 1.49 10.18 -6.00
N ARG A 32 1.42 9.53 -7.16
CA ARG A 32 0.28 8.71 -7.58
C ARG A 32 0.79 7.37 -8.08
N ILE A 33 0.10 6.30 -7.69
CA ILE A 33 0.28 4.95 -8.24
C ILE A 33 -1.09 4.49 -8.70
N ALA A 34 -1.21 4.14 -9.97
CA ALA A 34 -2.44 3.57 -10.50
C ALA A 34 -2.55 2.11 -10.06
N MET A 35 -3.69 1.73 -9.51
CA MET A 35 -3.98 0.38 -9.03
C MET A 35 -5.39 -0.03 -9.46
N ALA A 36 -5.61 -1.33 -9.66
CA ALA A 36 -6.96 -1.86 -9.76
C ALA A 36 -7.73 -1.63 -8.45
N LEU A 37 -9.06 -1.56 -8.51
CA LEU A 37 -9.91 -1.18 -7.37
C LEU A 37 -9.65 -2.05 -6.12
N ASN A 38 -9.59 -3.37 -6.30
CA ASN A 38 -9.28 -4.32 -5.23
C ASN A 38 -7.86 -4.14 -4.67
N VAL A 39 -6.87 -3.94 -5.55
CA VAL A 39 -5.48 -3.69 -5.15
C VAL A 39 -5.37 -2.40 -4.33
N HIS A 40 -6.04 -1.34 -4.76
CA HIS A 40 -6.09 -0.07 -4.04
C HIS A 40 -6.71 -0.23 -2.65
N ARG A 41 -7.78 -1.02 -2.52
CA ARG A 41 -8.41 -1.35 -1.23
C ARG A 41 -7.43 -2.08 -0.30
N TYR A 42 -6.71 -3.08 -0.81
CA TYR A 42 -5.73 -3.82 -0.01
C TYR A 42 -4.53 -2.95 0.41
N TRP A 43 -4.11 -2.03 -0.47
CA TRP A 43 -3.07 -1.05 -0.17
C TRP A 43 -3.49 -0.11 0.96
N GLY A 44 -4.69 0.47 0.86
CA GLY A 44 -5.23 1.37 1.88
C GLY A 44 -5.45 0.71 3.24
N LYS A 45 -5.80 -0.59 3.27
CA LYS A 45 -5.91 -1.39 4.50
C LYS A 45 -4.56 -1.94 5.00
N ALA A 46 -3.43 -1.52 4.44
CA ALA A 46 -2.10 -2.00 4.80
C ALA A 46 -1.95 -3.54 4.78
N MET A 47 -2.66 -4.22 3.87
CA MET A 47 -2.55 -5.69 3.71
C MET A 47 -1.28 -6.09 2.98
N PHE A 48 -0.72 -5.18 2.17
CA PHE A 48 0.59 -5.36 1.56
C PHE A 48 1.34 -4.03 1.53
N ALA A 49 2.64 -4.08 1.28
CA ALA A 49 3.47 -2.91 1.08
C ALA A 49 4.51 -3.14 -0.02
N ILE A 50 4.95 -2.03 -0.62
CA ILE A 50 6.01 -2.01 -1.64
C ILE A 50 7.25 -1.41 -1.01
N LYS A 51 8.34 -2.18 -1.04
CA LYS A 51 9.65 -1.75 -0.56
C LYS A 51 10.48 -1.30 -1.77
N PRO A 52 10.77 0.01 -1.94
CA PRO A 52 11.67 0.45 -2.99
C PRO A 52 13.10 -0.03 -2.70
N ILE A 53 13.77 -0.55 -3.72
CA ILE A 53 15.17 -1.02 -3.65
C ILE A 53 16.09 0.06 -4.19
N GLU A 54 15.99 0.35 -5.48
CA GLU A 54 16.87 1.29 -6.18
C GLU A 54 16.22 1.85 -7.44
N ILE A 55 16.69 3.02 -7.87
CA ILE A 55 16.36 3.63 -9.16
C ILE A 55 17.57 3.49 -10.08
N SER A 56 17.34 3.12 -11.34
CA SER A 56 18.38 3.03 -12.35
C SER A 56 19.08 4.38 -12.57
N LYS A 57 20.33 4.34 -13.06
CA LYS A 57 21.14 5.56 -13.25
C LYS A 57 20.50 6.59 -14.19
N ASP A 58 19.70 6.12 -15.14
CA ASP A 58 18.97 6.96 -16.10
C ASP A 58 17.61 7.46 -15.57
N GLY A 59 17.22 7.08 -14.34
CA GLY A 59 15.95 7.47 -13.73
C GLY A 59 14.71 6.79 -14.32
N LYS A 60 14.88 5.84 -15.24
CA LYS A 60 13.77 5.23 -16.00
C LYS A 60 13.18 3.98 -15.37
N THR A 61 13.87 3.38 -14.42
CA THR A 61 13.45 2.13 -13.79
C THR A 61 13.55 2.24 -12.28
N LEU A 62 12.47 1.92 -11.57
CA LEU A 62 12.47 1.74 -10.12
C LEU A 62 12.25 0.25 -9.83
N TYR A 63 13.25 -0.36 -9.20
CA TYR A 63 13.17 -1.71 -8.68
C TYR A 63 12.58 -1.68 -7.27
N ALA A 64 11.57 -2.51 -7.03
CA ALA A 64 10.94 -2.65 -5.73
C ALA A 64 10.58 -4.11 -5.45
N GLU A 65 10.27 -4.41 -4.19
CA GLU A 65 9.79 -5.72 -3.74
C GLU A 65 8.37 -5.58 -3.19
N PHE A 66 7.51 -6.52 -3.55
CA PHE A 66 6.18 -6.67 -2.98
C PHE A 66 6.25 -7.48 -1.67
N TYR A 67 5.44 -7.10 -0.67
CA TYR A 67 5.33 -7.85 0.58
C TYR A 67 3.90 -7.89 1.09
N TRP A 68 3.35 -9.09 1.28
CA TRP A 68 2.19 -9.28 2.13
C TRP A 68 2.54 -8.97 3.59
N LEU A 69 1.65 -8.23 4.26
CA LEU A 69 1.80 -7.83 5.66
C LEU A 69 0.86 -8.65 6.54
N PRO A 70 1.31 -9.15 7.70
CA PRO A 70 0.46 -9.92 8.59
C PRO A 70 -0.64 -9.03 9.18
N THR A 71 -1.89 -9.49 9.08
CA THR A 71 -3.08 -8.91 9.71
C THR A 71 -3.44 -9.77 10.91
N ASP A 72 -2.70 -9.63 11.99
CA ASP A 72 -3.05 -10.33 13.22
C ASP A 72 -4.18 -9.60 13.95
N LYS A 73 -5.01 -10.35 14.67
CA LYS A 73 -6.03 -9.75 15.53
C LYS A 73 -5.38 -8.84 16.58
N PRO A 74 -6.00 -7.70 16.92
CA PRO A 74 -5.53 -6.84 18.00
C PRO A 74 -5.29 -7.66 19.29
N GLY A 75 -4.12 -7.48 19.90
CA GLY A 75 -3.73 -8.19 21.13
C GLY A 75 -3.11 -9.59 20.94
N SER A 76 -3.04 -10.13 19.71
CA SER A 76 -2.46 -11.46 19.47
C SER A 76 -0.93 -11.50 19.47
N ARG A 77 -0.24 -10.35 19.43
CA ARG A 77 1.22 -10.28 19.42
C ARG A 77 1.78 -9.40 20.52
N SER A 78 2.86 -9.87 21.14
CA SER A 78 3.70 -9.04 21.99
C SER A 78 4.40 -7.97 21.14
N MET A 79 4.30 -6.69 21.55
CA MET A 79 5.02 -5.58 20.92
C MET A 79 6.54 -5.74 20.92
N LEU A 80 7.08 -6.59 21.81
CA LEU A 80 8.51 -6.87 21.91
C LEU A 80 8.97 -7.98 20.94
N SER A 81 8.05 -8.65 20.27
CA SER A 81 8.39 -9.69 19.30
C SER A 81 8.83 -9.05 17.97
N PRO A 82 9.98 -9.45 17.41
CA PRO A 82 10.39 -8.96 16.09
C PRO A 82 9.34 -9.30 15.04
N SER A 83 8.86 -8.29 14.32
CA SER A 83 7.94 -8.50 13.21
C SER A 83 8.68 -9.18 12.05
N LYS A 84 8.53 -10.50 11.95
CA LYS A 84 9.04 -11.29 10.82
C LYS A 84 8.02 -11.21 9.68
N ILE A 85 8.30 -10.36 8.70
CA ILE A 85 7.64 -10.47 7.39
C ILE A 85 8.29 -11.66 6.69
N SER A 86 7.52 -12.72 6.45
CA SER A 86 8.02 -13.88 5.72
C SER A 86 8.23 -13.51 4.26
N ASN A 87 9.40 -13.84 3.72
CA ASN A 87 9.75 -13.61 2.32
C ASN A 87 9.01 -14.54 1.33
N ASN A 88 8.10 -15.40 1.78
CA ASN A 88 7.35 -16.34 0.92
C ASN A 88 5.88 -16.42 1.35
N MET A 89 5.33 -15.32 1.85
CA MET A 89 3.92 -15.25 2.18
C MET A 89 3.14 -15.04 0.87
N ASP A 90 2.08 -15.80 0.62
CA ASP A 90 1.30 -15.71 -0.62
C ASP A 90 -0.02 -14.94 -0.44
N SER A 91 -0.45 -14.72 0.80
CA SER A 91 -1.63 -13.95 1.18
C SER A 91 -1.46 -13.32 2.54
N THR A 92 -2.26 -12.30 2.77
CA THR A 92 -2.65 -11.90 4.11
C THR A 92 -3.99 -12.57 4.45
N GLY A 93 -4.00 -13.46 5.46
CA GLY A 93 -5.19 -14.25 5.81
C GLY A 93 -5.57 -15.33 4.77
N ASP A 94 -6.78 -15.88 4.89
CA ASP A 94 -7.21 -17.08 4.14
C ASP A 94 -7.85 -16.78 2.76
N HIS A 95 -8.17 -15.52 2.44
CA HIS A 95 -9.03 -15.20 1.28
C HIS A 95 -8.58 -14.04 0.37
N VAL A 96 -7.39 -13.47 0.57
CA VAL A 96 -6.89 -12.35 -0.26
C VAL A 96 -5.63 -12.76 -1.01
N SER A 97 -5.59 -12.55 -2.33
CA SER A 97 -4.42 -12.88 -3.16
C SER A 97 -4.40 -12.01 -4.41
N LEU A 98 -3.20 -11.76 -4.93
CA LEU A 98 -2.99 -11.02 -6.18
C LEU A 98 -2.23 -11.90 -7.15
N TRP A 99 -2.51 -11.75 -8.44
CA TRP A 99 -1.87 -12.50 -9.51
C TRP A 99 -1.13 -11.58 -10.46
N ASN A 100 0.06 -12.02 -10.85
CA ASN A 100 0.73 -11.52 -12.03
C ASN A 100 0.07 -12.12 -13.27
N ILE A 101 -0.71 -11.30 -13.98
CA ILE A 101 -1.47 -11.72 -15.16
C ILE A 101 -0.60 -12.13 -16.35
N ILE A 102 0.68 -11.73 -16.37
CA ILE A 102 1.61 -12.05 -17.46
C ILE A 102 2.20 -13.44 -17.25
N THR A 103 2.61 -13.74 -16.01
CA THR A 103 3.23 -15.03 -15.67
C THR A 103 2.22 -16.09 -15.21
N ASP A 104 0.96 -15.69 -14.99
CA ASP A 104 -0.11 -16.49 -14.40
C ASP A 104 0.28 -17.11 -13.05
N ARG A 105 0.99 -16.32 -12.24
CA ARG A 105 1.46 -16.72 -10.91
C ARG A 105 0.92 -15.80 -9.84
N ARG A 106 0.68 -16.38 -8.67
CA ARG A 106 0.31 -15.63 -7.47
C ARG A 106 1.52 -14.82 -7.00
N LEU A 107 1.28 -13.56 -6.65
CA LEU A 107 2.28 -12.68 -6.07
C LEU A 107 2.60 -13.12 -4.64
N HIS A 108 3.87 -13.29 -4.36
CA HIS A 108 4.35 -13.61 -3.02
C HIS A 108 5.26 -12.50 -2.47
N SER A 109 5.42 -12.47 -1.15
CA SER A 109 6.38 -11.56 -0.52
C SER A 109 7.78 -11.73 -1.11
N GLY A 110 8.57 -10.66 -1.16
CA GLY A 110 9.88 -10.66 -1.77
C GLY A 110 9.90 -10.73 -3.30
N GLU A 111 8.74 -10.84 -3.97
CA GLU A 111 8.69 -10.80 -5.43
C GLU A 111 9.04 -9.40 -5.95
N GLN A 112 9.92 -9.35 -6.95
CA GLN A 112 10.34 -8.10 -7.54
C GLN A 112 9.23 -7.52 -8.43
N ILE A 113 8.91 -6.25 -8.19
CA ILE A 113 8.08 -5.45 -9.08
C ILE A 113 8.91 -4.31 -9.67
N VAL A 114 8.68 -4.02 -10.93
CA VAL A 114 9.47 -3.04 -11.69
C VAL A 114 8.54 -1.97 -12.22
N PHE A 115 8.82 -0.72 -11.85
CA PHE A 115 8.17 0.44 -12.45
C PHE A 115 9.07 0.98 -13.54
N HIS A 116 8.48 1.27 -14.70
CA HIS A 116 9.20 1.76 -15.86
C HIS A 116 8.57 3.05 -16.39
N THR A 117 9.42 3.96 -16.87
CA THR A 117 9.02 5.14 -17.62
C THR A 117 9.96 5.37 -18.81
N ASP A 118 9.40 5.83 -19.92
CA ASP A 118 10.16 6.25 -21.10
C ASP A 118 10.70 7.67 -20.94
N ASP A 119 10.02 8.50 -20.15
CA ASP A 119 10.28 9.93 -19.93
C ASP A 119 10.20 10.27 -18.43
N PRO A 120 11.34 10.29 -17.71
CA PRO A 120 11.37 10.61 -16.28
C PRO A 120 10.90 12.02 -15.92
N GLU A 121 10.91 12.96 -16.87
CA GLU A 121 10.53 14.36 -16.62
C GLU A 121 9.02 14.54 -16.79
N ALA A 122 8.46 14.09 -17.91
CA ALA A 122 7.03 14.23 -18.19
C ALA A 122 6.17 13.17 -17.49
N LYS A 123 6.73 11.97 -17.25
CA LYS A 123 6.06 10.81 -16.63
C LYS A 123 6.95 10.24 -15.53
N PRO A 124 7.18 11.00 -14.45
CA PRO A 124 8.08 10.58 -13.39
C PRO A 124 7.61 9.27 -12.76
N LEU A 125 8.57 8.45 -12.35
CA LEU A 125 8.31 7.30 -11.50
C LEU A 125 7.72 7.74 -10.15
N PRO A 126 7.03 6.85 -9.43
CA PRO A 126 6.65 7.11 -8.05
C PRO A 126 7.87 7.50 -7.20
N SER A 127 7.72 8.51 -6.35
CA SER A 127 8.80 9.00 -5.50
C SER A 127 9.31 7.89 -4.58
N SER A 128 10.58 7.51 -4.75
CA SER A 128 11.22 6.49 -3.91
C SER A 128 11.19 6.88 -2.42
N GLU A 129 11.30 8.17 -2.11
CA GLU A 129 11.26 8.62 -0.71
C GLU A 129 9.86 8.47 -0.09
N LEU A 130 8.81 8.76 -0.85
CA LEU A 130 7.43 8.52 -0.42
C LEU A 130 7.13 7.03 -0.28
N LEU A 131 7.62 6.20 -1.21
CA LEU A 131 7.49 4.75 -1.10
C LEU A 131 8.25 4.21 0.12
N LYS A 132 9.43 4.73 0.45
CA LYS A 132 10.16 4.37 1.70
C LYS A 132 9.36 4.74 2.94
N MET A 133 8.70 5.90 2.92
CA MET A 133 7.83 6.33 4.00
C MET A 133 6.60 5.41 4.12
N GLN A 134 5.89 5.15 3.01
CA GLN A 134 4.72 4.25 3.00
C GLN A 134 5.08 2.82 3.41
N TRP A 135 6.23 2.30 2.98
CA TRP A 135 6.76 1.01 3.42
C TRP A 135 6.82 0.90 4.95
N VAL A 136 7.29 1.95 5.62
CA VAL A 136 7.34 1.99 7.09
C VAL A 136 5.95 2.13 7.68
N LEU A 137 5.12 3.03 7.16
CA LEU A 137 3.80 3.32 7.71
C LEU A 137 2.84 2.13 7.58
N HIS A 138 2.80 1.44 6.44
CA HIS A 138 1.97 0.24 6.28
C HIS A 138 2.38 -0.87 7.24
N ARG A 139 3.67 -1.05 7.50
CA ARG A 139 4.14 -2.03 8.49
C ARG A 139 3.70 -1.67 9.90
N VAL A 140 3.75 -0.39 10.27
CA VAL A 140 3.27 0.08 11.57
C VAL A 140 1.76 -0.12 11.68
N ALA A 141 0.98 0.23 10.65
CA ALA A 141 -0.47 0.07 10.62
C ALA A 141 -0.91 -1.41 10.70
N ALA A 142 -0.23 -2.30 9.96
CA ALA A 142 -0.47 -3.74 10.05
C ALA A 142 -0.16 -4.28 11.45
N LEU A 143 0.96 -3.86 12.05
CA LEU A 143 1.36 -4.26 13.40
C LEU A 143 0.43 -3.74 14.50
N SER A 144 -0.16 -2.55 14.33
CA SER A 144 -1.10 -2.00 15.29
C SER A 144 -2.49 -2.65 15.22
N GLY A 145 -2.72 -3.57 14.27
CA GLY A 145 -4.04 -4.16 14.02
C GLY A 145 -4.99 -3.20 13.31
N ALA A 146 -4.52 -2.06 12.80
CA ALA A 146 -5.37 -1.11 12.07
C ALA A 146 -5.74 -1.58 10.65
N ALA A 147 -5.21 -2.75 10.25
CA ALA A 147 -5.52 -3.43 8.99
C ALA A 147 -6.77 -4.34 9.13
N GLU A 148 -7.84 -3.82 9.75
CA GLU A 148 -9.03 -4.62 10.04
C GLU A 148 -9.77 -5.06 8.76
N TYR A 149 -10.15 -6.34 8.72
CA TYR A 149 -11.09 -6.88 7.75
C TYR A 149 -12.51 -6.54 8.20
N GLU A 150 -12.97 -5.32 7.94
CA GLU A 150 -14.41 -5.12 7.81
C GLU A 150 -14.84 -5.71 6.47
N ASP A 151 -15.65 -6.76 6.55
CA ASP A 151 -16.42 -7.33 5.44
C ASP A 151 -17.49 -6.30 5.03
N ASP A 152 -17.11 -5.31 4.21
CA ASP A 152 -18.06 -4.42 3.53
C ASP A 152 -18.81 -5.22 2.45
N TYR A 153 -19.70 -6.11 2.88
CA TYR A 153 -20.88 -6.45 2.08
C TYR A 153 -21.94 -5.40 2.41
N ASP A 154 -21.80 -4.24 1.77
CA ASP A 154 -22.85 -3.24 1.74
C ASP A 154 -24.03 -3.87 0.99
N THR A 155 -24.96 -4.46 1.73
CA THR A 155 -26.20 -5.00 1.19
C THR A 155 -27.10 -3.79 1.01
N ASP A 156 -26.97 -3.14 -0.15
CA ASP A 156 -27.92 -2.13 -0.60
C ASP A 156 -29.24 -2.86 -0.93
N ASP A 157 -29.94 -3.29 0.12
CA ASP A 157 -31.33 -3.70 0.05
C ASP A 157 -32.15 -2.45 -0.27
N GLY A 158 -32.25 -2.16 -1.57
CA GLY A 158 -33.19 -1.19 -2.11
C GLY A 158 -34.60 -1.56 -1.70
N ASP A 159 -35.07 -0.95 -0.61
CA ASP A 159 -36.45 -1.06 -0.13
C ASP A 159 -37.39 -0.59 -1.24
N GLY A 160 -38.06 -1.58 -1.83
CA GLY A 160 -39.01 -1.41 -2.91
C GLY A 160 -40.19 -0.59 -2.44
N GLY A 161 -40.23 0.67 -2.91
CA GLY A 161 -41.36 1.57 -2.74
C GLY A 161 -42.68 0.88 -3.11
N ASN A 162 -43.51 0.71 -2.08
CA ASN A 162 -44.89 0.24 -2.11
C ASN A 162 -45.72 1.03 -3.13
N GLY A 163 -45.81 0.53 -4.36
CA GLY A 163 -46.73 0.99 -5.40
C GLY A 163 -48.10 0.35 -5.21
N GLY A 164 -49.05 1.17 -4.76
CA GLY A 164 -50.42 0.77 -4.47
C GLY A 164 -51.12 0.04 -5.62
N ARG A 165 -51.91 -0.96 -5.22
CA ARG A 165 -53.00 -1.53 -5.99
C ARG A 165 -53.83 -0.42 -6.66
N ASN A 166 -53.99 -0.50 -7.97
CA ASN A 166 -55.19 -0.03 -8.67
C ASN A 166 -55.54 -1.03 -9.77
N GLU A 167 -56.82 -1.39 -9.75
CA GLU A 167 -57.52 -2.38 -10.58
C GLU A 167 -57.61 -1.92 -12.04
N PHE A 168 -57.49 -2.86 -12.98
CA PHE A 168 -58.46 -3.17 -14.05
C PHE A 168 -58.17 -4.58 -14.59
#